data_AF-A0A0A2VN04-F1
#
_entry.id   AF-A0A0A2VN04-F1
#
_cell.length_a   1.000
_cell.length_b   1.000
_cell.length_c   1.000
_cell.angle_alpha   90.00
_cell.angle_beta   90.00
_cell.angle_gamma   90.00
#
_symmetry.space_group_name_H-M   'P 1'
#
loop_
_entity.id
_entity.type
_entity.pdbx_description
1 polymer ?
#
loop_
_entity_poly.entity_id
_entity_poly.type
_entity_poly.pdbx_seq_one_letter_code
_entity_poly.pdbx_strand_id
1 'polypeptide(L)'
;MGAIFVMQSFEGGWVYKIHPTPNMIDLNESGFKVFARQEEEFSVLGGIRWDQIEAWVELTYNGLVDAGMHPHDVKSLINMNKPRTPMPPLNFTANPDYDAKKYDGQSASPGQPQLAGDEANLAKYNEKSLEGYAIEFMEKNGGLVGFDGKLPLSILETNAPAEPTTARERENKLCYNSDEEFGLTTADCRTQVAQCVCKEGSKPNFDWSLITACIKANLRLV
;
A
#
# COMPACT_ATOMS: atom_id res chain seq x y z
N MET A 1 -7.22 -10.62 -10.09
CA MET A 1 -7.15 -9.62 -9.00
C MET A 1 -7.80 -10.24 -7.77
N GLY A 2 -7.00 -10.87 -6.92
CA GLY A 2 -7.42 -11.34 -5.61
C GLY A 2 -6.61 -10.58 -4.57
N ALA A 3 -7.25 -9.75 -3.77
CA ALA A 3 -6.66 -9.22 -2.54
C ALA A 3 -7.42 -9.89 -1.40
N ILE A 4 -6.70 -10.62 -0.54
CA ILE A 4 -7.26 -11.12 0.72
C ILE A 4 -6.89 -10.11 1.79
N PHE A 5 -7.92 -9.49 2.35
CA PHE A 5 -7.82 -8.41 3.31
C PHE A 5 -7.68 -8.99 4.71
N VAL A 6 -6.66 -8.57 5.47
CA VAL A 6 -6.56 -8.90 6.90
C VAL A 6 -6.66 -7.61 7.70
N MET A 7 -7.77 -7.45 8.43
CA MET A 7 -7.89 -6.41 9.45
C MET A 7 -7.47 -7.05 10.78
N GLN A 8 -6.19 -7.02 11.15
CA GLN A 8 -5.67 -7.77 12.31
C GLN A 8 -6.15 -7.26 13.68
N SER A 9 -6.87 -6.12 13.73
CA SER A 9 -7.34 -5.53 14.98
C SER A 9 -8.73 -4.92 14.82
N PHE A 10 -9.41 -4.70 15.96
CA PHE A 10 -10.63 -3.90 16.01
C PHE A 10 -10.37 -2.39 15.87
N GLU A 11 -9.12 -1.96 16.02
CA GLU A 11 -8.70 -0.55 15.89
C GLU A 11 -8.61 -0.12 14.42
N GLY A 12 -8.50 -1.09 13.51
CA GLY A 12 -8.43 -0.89 12.07
C GLY A 12 -7.10 -1.34 11.48
N GLY A 13 -6.90 -1.03 10.21
CA GLY A 13 -5.68 -1.34 9.47
C GLY A 13 -5.66 -0.66 8.10
N TRP A 14 -4.52 -0.73 7.43
CA TRP A 14 -4.35 -0.17 6.09
C TRP A 14 -4.30 -1.29 5.07
N VAL A 15 -4.93 -1.05 3.93
CA VAL A 15 -4.82 -1.91 2.77
C VAL A 15 -4.20 -1.13 1.65
N TYR A 16 -3.11 -1.65 1.11
CA TYR A 16 -2.38 -1.06 0.00
C TYR A 16 -2.74 -1.81 -1.29
N LYS A 17 -2.99 -1.04 -2.35
CA LYS A 17 -3.05 -1.52 -3.72
C LYS A 17 -1.66 -1.37 -4.33
N ILE A 18 -1.03 -2.46 -4.69
CA ILE A 18 0.39 -2.49 -5.06
C ILE A 18 0.51 -3.05 -6.48
N HIS A 19 1.26 -2.37 -7.34
CA HIS A 19 1.44 -2.83 -8.71
C HIS A 19 2.38 -4.05 -8.78
N PRO A 20 2.05 -5.11 -9.55
CA PRO A 20 2.92 -6.28 -9.68
C PRO A 20 4.28 -5.97 -10.31
N THR A 21 5.36 -6.53 -9.76
CA THR A 21 6.72 -6.40 -10.29
C THR A 21 7.46 -7.73 -10.31
N PRO A 22 8.51 -7.89 -11.14
CA PRO A 22 9.18 -9.18 -11.28
C PRO A 22 9.83 -9.74 -10.00
N ASN A 23 10.08 -8.92 -8.96
CA ASN A 23 10.55 -9.40 -7.66
C ASN A 23 9.44 -10.00 -6.76
N MET A 24 8.19 -9.99 -7.22
CA MET A 24 7.07 -10.71 -6.61
C MET A 24 7.01 -12.15 -7.12
N ILE A 25 6.90 -13.12 -6.21
CA ILE A 25 6.96 -14.55 -6.48
C ILE A 25 5.62 -15.18 -6.14
N ASP A 26 5.00 -15.88 -7.09
CA ASP A 26 3.81 -16.70 -6.85
C ASP A 26 4.14 -17.88 -5.93
N LEU A 27 3.53 -17.93 -4.74
CA LEU A 27 3.79 -19.00 -3.79
C LEU A 27 3.11 -20.33 -4.16
N ASN A 28 1.99 -20.29 -4.89
CA ASN A 28 1.27 -21.50 -5.28
C ASN A 28 2.06 -22.33 -6.30
N GLU A 29 2.85 -21.67 -7.13
CA GLU A 29 3.70 -22.31 -8.12
C GLU A 29 5.12 -22.59 -7.60
N SER A 30 5.43 -22.23 -6.36
CA SER A 30 6.77 -22.37 -5.77
C SER A 30 7.06 -23.77 -5.21
N GLY A 31 6.24 -24.77 -5.50
CA GLY A 31 6.59 -26.17 -5.27
C GLY A 31 6.71 -26.61 -3.81
N PHE A 32 6.20 -25.83 -2.87
CA PHE A 32 6.06 -26.20 -1.46
C PHE A 32 4.58 -26.26 -1.04
N LYS A 33 4.31 -26.89 0.10
CA LYS A 33 2.95 -26.98 0.62
C LYS A 33 2.56 -25.64 1.25
N VAL A 34 1.78 -24.84 0.52
CA VAL A 34 1.07 -23.70 1.09
C VAL A 34 0.01 -24.23 2.08
N PHE A 35 0.11 -23.85 3.36
CA PHE A 35 -0.83 -24.30 4.39
C PHE A 35 -2.21 -23.65 4.23
N ALA A 36 -2.25 -22.41 3.74
CA ALA A 36 -3.46 -21.68 3.39
C ALA A 36 -3.65 -21.64 1.87
N ARG A 37 -3.90 -22.79 1.22
CA ARG A 37 -4.08 -22.88 -0.25
C ARG A 37 -5.17 -21.99 -0.86
N GLN A 38 -6.00 -21.38 -0.03
CA GLN A 38 -7.01 -20.41 -0.46
C GLN A 38 -6.40 -19.04 -0.74
N GLU A 39 -5.16 -18.81 -0.29
CA GLU A 39 -4.43 -17.57 -0.47
C GLU A 39 -3.67 -17.67 -1.79
N GLU A 40 -4.14 -16.93 -2.80
CA GLU A 40 -3.43 -16.67 -4.05
C GLU A 40 -2.26 -15.71 -3.79
N GLU A 41 -1.34 -16.13 -2.90
CA GLU A 41 -0.33 -15.27 -2.28
C GLU A 41 0.89 -15.06 -3.18
N PHE A 42 1.36 -13.81 -3.19
CA PHE A 42 2.64 -13.41 -3.74
C PHE A 42 3.55 -12.89 -2.63
N SER A 43 4.79 -13.40 -2.57
CA SER A 43 5.84 -12.86 -1.69
C SER A 43 6.76 -11.94 -2.47
N VAL A 44 7.15 -10.82 -1.87
CA VAL A 44 7.98 -9.81 -2.53
C VAL A 44 9.40 -9.83 -1.97
N LEU A 45 10.34 -10.37 -2.74
CA LEU A 45 11.74 -10.42 -2.30
C LEU A 45 12.38 -9.03 -2.36
N GLY A 46 12.99 -8.62 -1.25
CA GLY A 46 13.61 -7.30 -1.10
C GLY A 46 12.65 -6.19 -0.70
N GLY A 47 11.34 -6.42 -0.67
CA GLY A 47 10.33 -5.44 -0.23
C GLY A 47 9.67 -4.66 -1.38
N ILE A 48 8.80 -3.74 -1.00
CA ILE A 48 7.93 -2.95 -1.90
C ILE A 48 8.31 -1.49 -1.75
N ARG A 49 8.51 -0.79 -2.87
CA ARG A 49 8.83 0.64 -2.84
C ARG A 49 7.57 1.50 -2.72
N TRP A 50 7.72 2.70 -2.15
CA TRP A 50 6.61 3.66 -2.05
C TRP A 50 6.04 4.04 -3.42
N ASP A 51 6.91 4.31 -4.41
CA ASP A 51 6.53 4.64 -5.79
C ASP A 51 5.84 3.49 -6.55
N GLN A 52 5.83 2.27 -6.01
CA GLN A 52 5.14 1.09 -6.56
C GLN A 52 3.70 0.94 -6.05
N ILE A 53 3.36 1.59 -4.94
CA ILE A 53 2.03 1.54 -4.34
C ILE A 53 1.11 2.44 -5.17
N GLU A 54 0.03 1.90 -5.73
CA GLU A 54 -0.93 2.64 -6.54
C GLU A 54 -1.89 3.47 -5.67
N ALA A 55 -2.29 2.91 -4.53
CA ALA A 55 -3.28 3.51 -3.65
C ALA A 55 -3.31 2.83 -2.27
N TRP A 56 -4.02 3.42 -1.32
CA TRP A 56 -4.30 2.81 -0.02
C TRP A 56 -5.69 3.16 0.49
N VAL A 57 -6.18 2.38 1.46
CA VAL A 57 -7.43 2.66 2.18
C VAL A 57 -7.27 2.26 3.64
N GLU A 58 -7.76 3.11 4.54
CA GLU A 58 -7.90 2.76 5.95
C GLU A 58 -9.21 1.98 6.13
N LEU A 59 -9.11 0.80 6.72
CA LEU A 59 -10.24 -0.01 7.12
C LEU A 59 -10.40 0.09 8.62
N THR A 60 -11.54 0.61 9.06
CA THR A 60 -11.96 0.56 10.47
C THR A 60 -13.19 -0.32 10.60
N TYR A 61 -13.41 -0.87 11.79
CA TYR A 61 -14.61 -1.66 12.06
C TYR A 61 -15.89 -0.89 11.68
N ASN A 62 -16.00 0.36 12.15
CA ASN A 62 -17.17 1.20 11.86
C ASN A 62 -17.23 1.58 10.38
N GLY A 63 -16.09 1.89 9.74
CA GLY A 63 -16.05 2.21 8.31
C GLY A 63 -16.57 1.07 7.43
N LEU A 64 -16.26 -0.19 7.77
CA LEU A 64 -16.80 -1.35 7.06
C LEU A 64 -18.29 -1.57 7.32
N VAL A 65 -18.76 -1.35 8.56
CA VAL A 65 -20.19 -1.44 8.89
C VAL A 65 -20.98 -0.35 8.17
N ASP A 66 -20.48 0.89 8.15
CA ASP A 66 -21.09 2.02 7.46
C ASP A 66 -21.10 1.83 5.94
N ALA A 67 -20.10 1.12 5.40
CA ALA A 67 -20.06 0.69 4.00
C ALA A 67 -21.02 -0.49 3.69
N GLY A 68 -21.81 -0.93 4.67
CA GLY A 68 -22.87 -1.94 4.49
C GLY A 68 -22.45 -3.37 4.82
N MET A 69 -21.27 -3.60 5.40
CA MET A 69 -20.87 -4.93 5.84
C MET A 69 -21.54 -5.30 7.18
N HIS A 70 -22.03 -6.53 7.29
CA HIS A 70 -22.63 -6.99 8.54
C HIS A 70 -21.55 -7.11 9.64
N PRO A 71 -21.80 -6.70 10.89
CA PRO A 71 -20.85 -6.80 12.01
C PRO A 71 -20.18 -8.17 12.19
N HIS A 72 -20.92 -9.25 11.91
CA HIS A 72 -20.39 -10.60 11.95
C HIS A 72 -19.31 -10.82 10.87
N ASP A 73 -19.49 -10.31 9.66
CA ASP A 73 -18.53 -10.47 8.57
C ASP A 73 -17.27 -9.63 8.81
N VAL A 74 -17.41 -8.44 9.41
CA VAL A 74 -16.25 -7.66 9.89
C VAL A 74 -15.45 -8.45 10.92
N LYS A 75 -16.11 -9.11 11.88
CA LYS A 75 -15.43 -10.00 12.84
C LYS A 75 -14.83 -11.23 12.18
N SER A 76 -15.43 -11.76 11.13
CA SER A 76 -14.85 -12.86 10.36
C SER A 76 -13.52 -12.43 9.74
N LEU A 77 -13.43 -11.24 9.14
CA LEU A 77 -12.18 -10.69 8.60
C LEU A 77 -11.09 -10.57 9.68
N ILE A 78 -11.45 -10.07 10.87
CA ILE A 78 -10.49 -9.94 11.98
C ILE A 78 -9.95 -11.29 12.43
N ASN A 79 -10.82 -12.30 12.46
CA ASN A 79 -10.45 -13.65 12.85
C ASN A 79 -9.89 -14.47 11.68
N MET A 80 -9.50 -13.85 10.56
CA MET A 80 -8.97 -14.51 9.36
C MET A 80 -9.90 -15.60 8.79
N ASN A 81 -11.21 -15.37 8.89
CA ASN A 81 -12.23 -16.22 8.32
C ASN A 81 -12.86 -15.54 7.10
N LYS A 82 -13.24 -16.36 6.10
CA LYS A 82 -13.94 -15.87 4.91
C LYS A 82 -15.28 -15.21 5.31
N PRO A 83 -15.53 -13.94 4.94
CA PRO A 83 -16.81 -13.30 5.18
C PRO A 83 -17.91 -13.98 4.35
N ARG A 84 -19.16 -13.94 4.85
CA ARG A 84 -20.33 -14.52 4.15
C ARG A 84 -20.80 -13.63 3.01
N THR A 85 -20.65 -12.32 3.17
CA THR A 85 -20.98 -11.33 2.16
C THR A 85 -19.73 -10.88 1.42
N PRO A 86 -19.87 -10.43 0.15
CA PRO A 86 -18.79 -9.75 -0.55
C PRO A 86 -18.27 -8.53 0.22
N MET A 87 -17.01 -8.18 -0.01
CA MET A 87 -16.47 -6.91 0.48
C MET A 87 -17.23 -5.75 -0.18
N PRO A 88 -17.57 -4.68 0.57
CA PRO A 88 -18.09 -3.47 -0.02
C PRO A 88 -17.01 -2.81 -0.91
N PRO A 89 -17.42 -1.96 -1.87
CA PRO A 89 -16.45 -1.16 -2.61
C PRO A 89 -15.66 -0.28 -1.65
N LEU A 90 -14.33 -0.35 -1.75
CA LEU A 90 -13.42 0.43 -0.91
C LEU A 90 -13.02 1.70 -1.66
N ASN A 91 -13.11 2.84 -0.97
CA ASN A 91 -12.69 4.13 -1.52
C ASN A 91 -11.18 4.30 -1.30
N PHE A 92 -10.40 3.83 -2.26
CA PHE A 92 -8.95 3.97 -2.25
C PHE A 92 -8.52 5.41 -2.51
N THR A 93 -7.59 5.91 -1.70
CA THR A 93 -6.84 7.14 -1.94
C THR A 93 -5.67 6.82 -2.86
N ALA A 94 -5.63 7.41 -4.06
CA ALA A 94 -4.54 7.23 -5.00
C ALA A 94 -3.22 7.74 -4.41
N ASN A 95 -2.13 7.02 -4.67
CA ASN A 95 -0.79 7.47 -4.34
C ASN A 95 -0.31 8.42 -5.45
N PRO A 96 -0.08 9.70 -5.15
CA PRO A 96 0.42 10.62 -6.18
C PRO A 96 1.86 10.34 -6.60
N ASP A 97 2.62 9.63 -5.77
CA ASP A 97 4.02 9.28 -6.06
C ASP A 97 4.13 7.97 -6.86
N TYR A 98 3.00 7.38 -7.28
CA TYR A 98 3.00 6.18 -8.11
C TYR A 98 3.65 6.43 -9.49
N ASP A 99 4.70 5.69 -9.81
CA ASP A 99 5.41 5.83 -11.09
C ASP A 99 4.82 4.91 -12.16
N ALA A 100 3.69 5.31 -12.74
CA ALA A 100 2.99 4.57 -13.79
C ALA A 100 3.89 4.21 -14.98
N LYS A 101 4.81 5.11 -15.38
CA LYS A 101 5.73 4.86 -16.50
C LYS A 101 6.69 3.71 -16.23
N LYS A 102 7.07 3.54 -14.96
CA LYS A 102 7.95 2.47 -14.50
C LYS A 102 7.21 1.15 -14.31
N TYR A 103 5.97 1.18 -13.84
CA TYR A 103 5.28 -0.01 -13.35
C TYR A 103 4.18 -0.58 -14.28
N ASP A 104 3.41 0.23 -15.03
CA ASP A 104 2.19 -0.22 -15.74
C ASP A 104 2.38 -1.41 -16.72
N GLY A 105 3.60 -1.60 -17.23
CA GLY A 105 3.94 -2.68 -18.15
C GLY A 105 4.50 -3.95 -17.48
N GLN A 106 4.51 -4.00 -16.15
CA GLN A 106 5.20 -5.03 -15.39
C GLN A 106 4.24 -6.12 -14.91
N SER A 107 4.82 -7.26 -14.54
CA SER A 107 4.08 -8.39 -13.98
C SER A 107 4.90 -9.08 -12.90
N ALA A 108 4.21 -9.81 -12.01
CA ALA A 108 4.86 -10.71 -11.08
C ALA A 108 5.64 -11.82 -11.80
N SER A 109 6.63 -12.38 -11.12
CA SER A 109 7.33 -13.58 -11.58
C SER A 109 6.52 -14.85 -11.24
N PRO A 110 6.72 -15.95 -12.01
CA PRO A 110 6.18 -17.24 -11.65
C PRO A 110 6.85 -17.77 -10.38
N GLY A 111 6.35 -18.89 -9.87
CA GLY A 111 6.92 -19.54 -8.69
C GLY A 111 8.41 -19.85 -8.80
N GLN A 112 9.10 -19.82 -7.65
CA GLN A 112 10.54 -20.04 -7.54
C GLN A 112 10.83 -21.17 -6.54
N PRO A 113 10.72 -22.46 -6.93
CA PRO A 113 10.88 -23.57 -6.00
C PRO A 113 12.25 -23.65 -5.32
N GLN A 114 13.31 -23.16 -5.98
CA GLN A 114 14.65 -23.05 -5.41
C GLN A 114 14.75 -22.03 -4.25
N LEU A 115 13.74 -21.18 -4.07
CA LEU A 115 13.65 -20.21 -2.97
C LEU A 115 12.72 -20.66 -1.83
N ALA A 116 12.09 -21.84 -1.93
CA ALA A 116 11.09 -22.30 -0.97
C ALA A 116 11.65 -22.59 0.43
N GLY A 117 12.92 -23.06 0.51
CA GLY A 117 13.61 -23.32 1.78
C GLY A 117 13.11 -24.51 2.59
N ASP A 118 12.13 -25.27 2.11
CA ASP A 118 11.74 -26.54 2.73
C ASP A 118 12.73 -27.67 2.39
N GLU A 119 12.74 -28.70 3.23
CA GLU A 119 13.71 -29.80 3.17
C GLU A 119 13.76 -30.51 1.81
N ALA A 120 12.61 -30.68 1.14
CA ALA A 120 12.54 -31.35 -0.15
C ALA A 120 13.14 -30.48 -1.27
N ASN A 121 12.83 -29.18 -1.29
CA ASN A 121 13.41 -28.26 -2.25
C ASN A 121 14.90 -27.98 -1.97
N LEU A 122 15.33 -27.92 -0.71
CA LEU A 122 16.75 -27.81 -0.36
C LEU A 122 17.56 -29.03 -0.82
N ALA A 123 17.00 -30.24 -0.71
CA ALA A 123 17.65 -31.44 -1.22
C ALA A 123 17.75 -31.44 -2.75
N LYS A 124 16.71 -30.93 -3.44
CA LYS A 124 16.63 -30.86 -4.91
C LYS A 124 17.52 -29.77 -5.51
N TYR A 125 17.53 -28.58 -4.92
CA TYR A 125 18.26 -27.40 -5.37
C TYR A 125 19.44 -27.15 -4.42
N ASN A 126 20.48 -27.98 -4.55
CA ASN A 126 21.62 -27.98 -3.64
C ASN A 126 22.89 -27.37 -4.27
N GLU A 127 22.81 -26.83 -5.49
CA GLU A 127 23.98 -26.24 -6.16
C GLU A 127 24.40 -24.90 -5.54
N LYS A 128 23.45 -24.19 -4.90
CA LYS A 128 23.67 -22.89 -4.24
C LYS A 128 22.96 -22.86 -2.88
N SER A 129 23.38 -21.93 -2.02
CA SER A 129 22.60 -21.58 -0.84
C SER A 129 21.30 -20.87 -1.24
N LEU A 130 20.31 -20.83 -0.33
CA LEU A 130 19.09 -20.03 -0.52
C LEU A 130 19.42 -18.57 -0.80
N GLU A 131 20.39 -18.01 -0.08
CA GLU A 131 20.89 -16.66 -0.32
C GLU A 131 21.48 -16.52 -1.74
N GLY A 132 22.24 -17.52 -2.20
CA GLY A 132 22.78 -17.54 -3.56
C GLY A 132 21.69 -17.51 -4.64
N TYR A 133 20.64 -18.32 -4.48
CA TYR A 133 19.49 -18.26 -5.40
C TYR A 133 18.69 -16.96 -5.25
N ALA A 134 18.59 -16.40 -4.05
CA ALA A 134 17.88 -15.13 -3.81
C ALA A 134 18.60 -13.97 -4.52
N ILE A 135 19.93 -13.92 -4.42
CA ILE A 135 20.75 -12.94 -5.14
C ILE A 135 20.61 -13.12 -6.65
N GLU A 136 20.75 -14.34 -7.18
CA GLU A 136 20.57 -14.61 -8.61
C GLU A 136 19.18 -14.20 -9.13
N PHE A 137 18.13 -14.49 -8.36
CA PHE A 137 16.78 -14.06 -8.69
C PHE A 137 16.67 -12.53 -8.72
N MET A 138 17.27 -11.84 -7.74
CA MET A 138 17.23 -10.38 -7.68
C MET A 138 18.13 -9.70 -8.72
N GLU A 139 19.24 -10.32 -9.13
CA GLU A 139 20.04 -9.86 -10.27
C GLU A 139 19.22 -9.84 -11.57
N LYS A 140 18.34 -10.83 -11.74
CA LYS A 140 17.45 -10.92 -12.90
C LYS A 140 16.22 -10.02 -12.80
N ASN A 141 15.60 -9.92 -11.62
CA ASN A 141 14.26 -9.35 -11.46
C ASN A 141 14.20 -8.08 -10.59
N GLY A 142 15.27 -7.76 -9.86
CA GLY A 142 15.33 -6.71 -8.87
C GLY A 142 15.74 -5.33 -9.39
N GLY A 143 16.21 -5.22 -10.64
CA GLY A 143 16.71 -3.96 -11.20
C GLY A 143 15.67 -2.83 -11.15
N LEU A 144 14.39 -3.15 -11.43
CA LEU A 144 13.29 -2.17 -11.40
C LEU A 144 13.06 -1.59 -10.00
N VAL A 145 13.25 -2.40 -8.96
CA VAL A 145 13.10 -1.98 -7.55
C VAL A 145 14.40 -1.43 -6.96
N GLY A 146 15.45 -1.26 -7.76
CA GLY A 146 16.71 -0.67 -7.32
C GLY A 146 17.62 -1.64 -6.57
N PHE A 147 17.56 -2.93 -6.88
CA PHE A 147 18.53 -3.90 -6.38
C PHE A 147 19.94 -3.58 -6.91
N ASP A 148 20.90 -3.50 -6.00
CA ASP A 148 22.31 -3.12 -6.25
C ASP A 148 23.29 -4.28 -6.01
N GLY A 149 22.77 -5.51 -5.95
CA GLY A 149 23.54 -6.71 -5.60
C GLY A 149 23.48 -7.06 -4.11
N LYS A 150 22.77 -6.30 -3.27
CA LYS A 150 22.63 -6.57 -1.84
C LYS A 150 21.18 -6.56 -1.35
N LEU A 151 20.93 -7.38 -0.34
CA LEU A 151 19.67 -7.44 0.40
C LEU A 151 19.90 -6.99 1.86
N PRO A 152 18.90 -6.36 2.52
CA PRO A 152 17.67 -5.81 1.93
C PRO A 152 17.97 -4.68 0.94
N LEU A 153 16.99 -4.28 0.12
CA LEU A 153 17.17 -3.21 -0.87
C LEU A 153 17.68 -1.92 -0.18
N SER A 154 18.87 -1.46 -0.56
CA SER A 154 19.51 -0.26 0.00
C SER A 154 18.67 1.01 -0.11
N ILE A 155 17.77 1.04 -1.10
CA ILE A 155 16.88 2.18 -1.41
C ILE A 155 15.62 2.23 -0.56
N LEU A 156 15.31 1.16 0.19
CA LEU A 156 14.24 1.23 1.17
C LEU A 156 14.74 2.06 2.35
N GLU A 157 14.50 3.37 2.28
CA GLU A 157 14.76 4.27 3.39
C GLU A 157 14.02 3.73 4.63
N THR A 158 14.75 3.40 5.69
CA THR A 158 14.18 2.83 6.91
C THR A 158 13.43 3.86 7.76
N ASN A 159 13.34 5.11 7.29
CA ASN A 159 12.66 6.19 7.96
C ASN A 159 11.53 6.66 7.05
N ALA A 160 10.29 6.55 7.52
CA ALA A 160 9.21 7.32 6.92
C ALA A 160 9.64 8.81 6.91
N PRO A 161 9.37 9.58 5.84
CA PRO A 161 9.62 11.01 5.86
C PRO A 161 8.93 11.58 7.09
N ALA A 162 9.68 12.37 7.87
CA ALA A 162 9.18 12.90 9.14
C ALA A 162 7.82 13.58 8.92
N GLU A 163 6.86 13.30 9.81
CA GLU A 163 5.59 14.00 9.81
C GLU A 163 5.85 15.51 9.73
N PRO A 164 5.22 16.24 8.80
CA PRO A 164 5.49 17.65 8.61
C PRO A 164 5.26 18.40 9.92
N THR A 165 6.33 19.02 10.42
CA THR A 165 6.37 19.64 11.75
C THR A 165 5.93 21.09 11.71
N THR A 166 5.95 21.71 10.52
CA THR A 166 5.55 23.09 10.32
C THR A 166 4.24 23.21 9.54
N ALA A 167 3.51 24.31 9.75
CA ALA A 167 2.32 24.62 8.98
C ALA A 167 2.61 24.74 7.47
N ARG A 168 3.81 25.20 7.10
CA ARG A 168 4.22 25.36 5.70
C ARG A 168 4.50 24.03 5.02
N GLU A 169 5.11 23.08 5.71
CA GLU A 169 5.29 21.72 5.18
C GLU A 169 3.95 21.00 5.03
N ARG A 170 3.03 21.18 5.97
CA ARG A 170 1.66 20.62 5.88
C ARG A 170 0.88 21.21 4.72
N GLU A 171 0.93 22.53 4.54
CA GLU A 171 0.36 23.21 3.37
C GLU A 171 0.98 22.72 2.05
N ASN A 172 2.31 22.60 1.99
CA ASN A 172 2.99 22.10 0.81
C ASN A 172 2.60 20.65 0.48
N LYS A 173 2.51 19.79 1.50
CA LYS A 173 2.06 18.39 1.34
C LYS A 173 0.61 18.34 0.85
N LEU A 174 -0.28 19.16 1.42
CA LEU A 174 -1.70 19.22 1.05
C LEU A 174 -1.92 19.78 -0.36
N CYS A 175 -1.12 20.74 -0.80
CA CYS A 175 -1.27 21.37 -2.12
C CYS A 175 -0.32 20.83 -3.20
N TYR A 176 0.41 19.75 -2.92
CA TYR A 176 1.37 19.17 -3.88
C TYR A 176 0.68 18.65 -5.14
N ASN A 177 -0.48 17.98 -5.01
CA ASN A 177 -1.31 17.47 -6.13
C ASN A 177 -2.74 18.00 -6.07
N SER A 178 -2.89 19.29 -5.77
CA SER A 178 -4.20 19.89 -5.61
C SER A 178 -5.04 19.94 -6.88
N ASP A 179 -4.40 19.86 -8.04
CA ASP A 179 -5.04 19.83 -9.35
C ASP A 179 -5.79 18.52 -9.54
N GLU A 180 -5.21 17.40 -9.10
CA GLU A 180 -5.85 16.08 -9.11
C GLU A 180 -6.84 15.91 -7.95
N GLU A 181 -6.49 16.31 -6.73
CA GLU A 181 -7.33 16.07 -5.55
C GLU A 181 -8.52 17.03 -5.44
N PHE A 182 -8.33 18.30 -5.84
CA PHE A 182 -9.29 19.38 -5.63
C PHE A 182 -9.73 20.06 -6.93
N GLY A 183 -9.13 19.75 -8.08
CA GLY A 183 -9.34 20.52 -9.30
C GLY A 183 -8.81 21.95 -9.21
N LEU A 184 -7.84 22.19 -8.31
CA LEU A 184 -7.29 23.52 -8.02
C LEU A 184 -5.83 23.61 -8.45
N THR A 185 -5.43 24.75 -9.02
CA THR A 185 -4.00 25.03 -9.14
C THR A 185 -3.37 25.06 -7.75
N THR A 186 -2.07 24.78 -7.64
CA THR A 186 -1.35 24.86 -6.35
C THR A 186 -1.52 26.23 -5.68
N ALA A 187 -1.62 27.31 -6.47
CA ALA A 187 -1.87 28.65 -5.95
C ALA A 187 -3.28 28.78 -5.34
N ASP A 188 -4.30 28.30 -6.05
CA ASP A 188 -5.69 28.34 -5.56
C ASP A 188 -5.88 27.44 -4.34
N CYS A 189 -5.23 26.28 -4.31
CA CYS A 189 -5.19 25.42 -3.14
C CYS A 189 -4.62 26.14 -1.93
N ARG A 190 -3.47 26.82 -2.09
CA ARG A 190 -2.87 27.60 -0.99
C ARG A 190 -3.80 28.72 -0.51
N THR A 191 -4.51 29.38 -1.42
CA THR A 191 -5.53 30.37 -1.04
C THR A 191 -6.67 29.74 -0.24
N GLN A 192 -7.17 28.58 -0.65
CA GLN A 192 -8.21 27.85 0.08
C GLN A 192 -7.71 27.34 1.44
N VAL A 193 -6.48 26.83 1.52
CA VAL A 193 -5.83 26.45 2.79
C VAL A 193 -5.78 27.65 3.74
N ALA A 194 -5.32 28.81 3.28
CA ALA A 194 -5.25 30.01 4.10
C ALA A 194 -6.63 30.42 4.65
N GLN A 195 -7.67 30.41 3.80
CA GLN A 195 -9.04 30.72 4.21
C GLN A 195 -9.56 29.73 5.26
N CYS A 196 -9.35 28.43 5.03
CA CYS A 196 -9.77 27.39 5.94
C CYS A 196 -8.99 27.41 7.25
N VAL A 197 -7.69 27.74 7.23
CA VAL A 197 -6.88 27.91 8.44
C VAL A 197 -7.39 29.11 9.26
N CYS A 198 -7.76 30.22 8.61
CA CYS A 198 -8.39 31.35 9.32
C CYS A 198 -9.72 30.96 9.98
N LYS A 199 -10.50 30.07 9.35
CA LYS A 199 -11.83 29.67 9.83
C LYS A 199 -11.80 28.59 10.91
N GLU A 200 -10.90 27.61 10.74
CA GLU A 200 -10.85 26.38 11.53
C GLU A 200 -9.70 26.40 12.55
N GLY A 201 -8.63 27.17 12.30
CA GLY A 201 -7.39 27.17 13.09
C GLY A 201 -7.53 27.71 14.51
N SER A 202 -8.62 28.41 14.83
CA SER A 202 -8.93 28.90 16.18
C SER A 202 -9.81 27.96 16.99
N LYS A 203 -10.26 26.83 16.40
CA LYS A 203 -11.14 25.89 17.08
C LYS A 203 -10.35 25.07 18.12
N PRO A 204 -10.95 24.78 19.29
CA PRO A 204 -10.38 23.82 20.22
C PRO A 204 -10.28 22.45 19.52
N ASN A 205 -9.12 21.79 19.67
CA ASN A 205 -8.76 20.54 18.97
C ASN A 205 -8.54 20.69 17.45
N PHE A 206 -7.96 21.81 17.02
CA PHE A 206 -7.53 21.98 15.63
C PHE A 206 -6.63 20.83 15.15
N ASP A 207 -7.04 20.20 14.06
CA ASP A 207 -6.24 19.26 13.27
C ASP A 207 -6.39 19.58 11.78
N TRP A 208 -5.38 19.23 10.98
CA TRP A 208 -5.32 19.52 9.55
C TRP A 208 -6.38 18.77 8.73
N SER A 209 -6.96 17.69 9.25
CA SER A 209 -8.15 17.07 8.66
C SER A 209 -9.33 18.04 8.52
N LEU A 210 -9.46 19.01 9.43
CA LEU A 210 -10.49 20.06 9.37
C LEU A 210 -10.25 21.04 8.21
N ILE A 211 -8.99 21.29 7.86
CA ILE A 211 -8.62 22.13 6.71
C ILE A 211 -9.03 21.44 5.42
N THR A 212 -8.65 20.16 5.25
CA THR A 212 -9.04 19.37 4.07
C THR A 212 -10.56 19.28 3.93
N ALA A 213 -11.29 19.07 5.03
CA ALA A 213 -12.75 19.06 5.03
C ALA A 213 -13.36 20.42 4.63
N CYS A 214 -12.79 21.52 5.12
CA CYS A 214 -13.21 22.87 4.76
C CYS A 214 -13.00 23.17 3.27
N ILE A 215 -11.87 22.77 2.67
CA ILE A 215 -11.60 22.94 1.24
C ILE A 215 -12.64 22.15 0.42
N LYS A 216 -12.87 20.88 0.77
CA LYS A 216 -13.87 20.04 0.10
C LYS A 216 -15.29 20.60 0.23
N ALA A 217 -15.62 21.22 1.37
CA ALA A 217 -16.91 21.89 1.56
C ALA A 217 -17.04 23.15 0.68
N ASN A 218 -16.00 23.96 0.56
CA ASN A 218 -15.99 25.14 -0.30
C ASN A 218 -16.16 24.77 -1.78
N LEU A 219 -15.56 23.67 -2.23
CA LEU A 219 -15.68 23.16 -3.61
C LEU A 219 -17.09 22.63 -3.94
N ARG A 220 -17.87 22.20 -2.94
CA ARG A 220 -19.26 21.72 -3.13
C ARG A 220 -20.30 22.85 -3.16
N LEU A 221 -19.89 24.09 -2.88
CA LEU A 221 -20.75 25.26 -2.87
C LEU A 221 -20.67 26.09 -4.16
N VAL A 222 -19.88 25.63 -5.13
CA VAL A 222 -19.66 26.26 -6.44
C VAL A 222 -20.31 25.45 -7.55
#